data_AF-A0A8T4J4L7-F1
#
_entry.id   AF-A0A8T4J4L7-F1
#
_cell.length_a   1.000
_cell.length_b   1.000
_cell.length_c   1.000
_cell.angle_alpha   90.00
_cell.angle_beta   90.00
_cell.angle_gamma   90.00
#
_symmetry.space_group_name_H-M   'P 1'
#
loop_
_entity.id
_entity.type
_entity.pdbx_description
1 polymer ?
#
loop_
_entity_poly.entity_id
_entity_poly.type
_entity_poly.pdbx_seq_one_letter_code
_entity_poly.pdbx_strand_id
1 'polypeptide(L)' 'MSVRRVMPDIASEAVEESRDFYGLLGFEEVMNHGWVVTLASPENPTAQVTFMTHDKTAPVVPDMSVEVDDVDAV' A
#
# COMPACT_ATOMS: atom_id res chain seq x y z
N MET A 1 9.37 -19.47 -1.38
CA MET A 1 8.30 -18.48 -1.51
C MET A 1 7.35 -18.56 -0.32
N SER A 2 7.69 -17.84 0.76
CA SER A 2 6.83 -17.61 1.91
C SER A 2 6.22 -16.21 1.83
N VAL A 3 4.91 -16.10 2.07
CA VAL A 3 4.21 -14.81 2.07
C VAL A 3 4.45 -14.12 3.41
N ARG A 4 4.90 -12.87 3.36
CA ARG A 4 5.14 -12.02 4.54
C ARG A 4 3.93 -11.16 4.89
N ARG A 5 3.30 -10.54 3.89
CA ARG A 5 2.07 -9.77 4.05
C ARG A 5 1.29 -9.64 2.75
N VAL A 6 0.00 -9.36 2.89
CA VAL A 6 -0.92 -9.08 1.78
C VAL A 6 -1.60 -7.76 2.11
N MET A 7 -1.51 -6.77 1.21
CA MET A 7 -2.08 -5.45 1.42
C MET A 7 -2.95 -5.05 0.22
N PRO A 8 -4.15 -4.49 0.44
CA PRO A 8 -4.98 -3.97 -0.63
C PRO A 8 -4.38 -2.68 -1.20
N ASP A 9 -4.52 -2.52 -2.51
CA ASP A 9 -4.16 -1.32 -3.25
C ASP A 9 -5.46 -0.66 -3.75
N ILE A 10 -5.74 0.54 -3.25
CA ILE A 10 -6.99 1.26 -3.51
C ILE A 10 -6.72 2.36 -4.54
N ALA A 11 -7.35 2.24 -5.71
CA ALA A 11 -7.37 3.29 -6.71
C ALA A 11 -8.11 4.53 -6.17
N SER A 12 -7.44 5.67 -6.13
CA SER A 12 -8.01 6.93 -5.61
C SER A 12 -7.42 8.14 -6.34
N GLU A 13 -8.28 9.05 -6.78
CA GLU A 13 -7.86 10.38 -7.28
C GLU A 13 -7.58 11.37 -6.12
N ALA A 14 -7.97 11.01 -4.89
CA ALA A 14 -7.90 11.81 -3.68
C ALA A 14 -6.94 11.16 -2.67
N VAL A 15 -5.68 10.95 -3.08
CA VAL A 15 -4.68 10.20 -2.28
C VAL A 15 -4.34 10.93 -0.98
N GLU A 16 -4.23 12.27 -1.01
CA GLU A 16 -3.92 13.05 0.19
C GLU A 16 -5.08 13.02 1.20
N GLU A 17 -6.31 13.16 0.74
CA GLU A 17 -7.50 13.07 1.59
C GLU A 17 -7.68 11.67 2.16
N SER A 18 -7.34 10.63 1.37
CA SER A 18 -7.34 9.24 1.84
C SER A 18 -6.28 9.05 2.94
N ARG A 19 -5.05 9.55 2.74
CA ARG A 19 -4.00 9.55 3.75
C ARG A 19 -4.47 10.20 5.05
N ASP A 20 -5.02 11.40 4.96
CA ASP A 20 -5.44 12.17 6.12
C ASP A 20 -6.57 11.47 6.88
N PHE A 21 -7.57 10.93 6.16
CA PHE A 21 -8.66 10.19 6.78
C PHE A 21 -8.17 8.93 7.50
N TYR A 22 -7.35 8.10 6.86
CA TYR A 22 -6.83 6.88 7.49
C TYR A 22 -5.84 7.17 8.62
N GLY A 23 -5.16 8.33 8.58
CA GLY A 23 -4.38 8.85 9.71
C GLY A 23 -5.23 9.06 10.97
N LEU A 24 -6.48 9.51 10.83
CA LEU A 24 -7.42 9.62 11.96
C LEU A 24 -7.78 8.26 12.57
N LEU A 25 -7.62 7.17 11.81
CA LEU A 25 -7.84 5.80 12.28
C LEU A 25 -6.58 5.21 12.95
N GLY A 26 -5.49 5.98 13.07
CA GLY A 26 -4.24 5.56 13.71
C GLY A 26 -3.24 4.90 12.77
N PHE A 27 -3.42 5.02 11.45
CA PHE A 27 -2.38 4.64 10.49
C PHE A 27 -1.28 5.71 10.40
N GLU A 28 -0.05 5.28 10.11
CA GLU A 28 1.09 6.15 9.84
C GLU A 28 1.55 6.00 8.39
N GLU A 29 1.99 7.11 7.79
CA GLU A 29 2.61 7.10 6.46
C GLU A 29 3.99 6.42 6.53
N VAL A 30 4.15 5.32 5.77
CA VAL A 30 5.41 4.57 5.69
C VAL A 30 6.08 4.65 4.32
N MET A 31 5.34 5.09 3.30
CA MET A 31 5.86 5.35 1.96
C MET A 31 4.99 6.40 1.27
N ASN A 32 5.61 7.37 0.60
CA ASN A 32 4.93 8.36 -0.20
C ASN A 32 5.79 8.78 -1.40
N HIS A 33 5.25 8.58 -2.60
CA HIS A 33 5.88 8.98 -3.86
C HIS A 33 5.04 10.02 -4.64
N GLY A 34 4.03 10.61 -4.01
CA GLY A 34 3.10 11.58 -4.59
C GLY A 34 1.99 10.96 -5.46
N TRP A 35 2.28 9.88 -6.18
CA TRP A 35 1.28 9.13 -6.98
C TRP A 35 0.74 7.87 -6.28
N VAL A 36 1.48 7.39 -5.27
CA VAL A 36 1.18 6.27 -4.38
C VAL A 36 1.59 6.63 -2.96
N VAL A 37 0.76 6.23 -1.99
CA VAL A 37 1.02 6.33 -0.56
C VAL A 37 0.69 4.99 0.09
N THR A 38 1.58 4.47 0.93
CA THR A 38 1.29 3.31 1.78
C THR A 38 1.25 3.74 3.23
N LEU A 39 0.21 3.28 3.90
CA LEU A 39 -0.03 3.49 5.31
C LEU A 39 0.08 2.17 6.07
N ALA A 40 0.63 2.20 7.28
CA ALA A 40 0.72 1.03 8.15
C ALA A 40 0.25 1.33 9.58
N SER A 41 -0.29 0.32 10.25
CA SER A 41 -0.52 0.40 11.69
C SER A 41 0.83 0.29 12.43
N PRO A 42 1.15 1.20 13.37
CA PRO A 42 2.38 1.12 14.16
C PRO A 42 2.40 -0.11 15.09
N GLU A 43 1.23 -0.59 15.53
CA GLU A 43 1.10 -1.75 16.42
C GLU A 43 1.03 -3.08 15.66
N ASN A 44 0.62 -3.06 14.39
CA ASN A 44 0.60 -4.22 13.52
C ASN A 44 1.20 -3.87 12.15
N PRO A 45 2.52 -4.07 11.96
CA PRO A 45 3.21 -3.73 10.71
C PRO A 45 2.69 -4.47 9.47
N THR A 46 1.90 -5.55 9.63
CA THR A 46 1.30 -6.27 8.50
C THR A 46 -0.05 -5.70 8.07
N ALA A 47 -0.69 -4.90 8.93
CA ALA A 47 -1.91 -4.16 8.58
C ALA A 47 -1.52 -2.90 7.80
N GLN A 48 -1.61 -3.00 6.47
CA GLN A 48 -1.26 -1.91 5.56
C GLN A 48 -2.37 -1.69 4.53
N VAL A 49 -2.43 -0.47 4.02
CA VAL A 49 -3.27 -0.09 2.89
C VAL A 49 -2.49 0.87 2.01
N THR A 50 -2.57 0.66 0.70
CA THR A 50 -1.96 1.55 -0.29
C THR A 50 -3.05 2.32 -1.02
N PHE A 51 -2.82 3.61 -1.26
CA PHE A 51 -3.65 4.44 -2.14
C PHE A 51 -2.82 4.90 -3.31
N MET A 52 -3.35 4.78 -4.53
CA MET A 52 -2.65 5.25 -5.72
C MET A 52 -3.58 5.77 -6.81
N THR A 53 -3.09 6.76 -7.55
CA THR A 53 -3.79 7.33 -8.72
C THR A 53 -3.62 6.48 -9.98
N HIS A 54 -2.44 5.87 -10.15
CA HIS A 54 -2.06 5.00 -11.25
C HIS A 54 -0.86 4.15 -10.79
N ASP A 55 -0.55 3.05 -11.48
CA ASP A 55 0.73 2.36 -11.32
C ASP A 55 1.73 2.90 -12.35
N LYS A 56 2.92 3.32 -11.92
CA LYS A 56 3.97 3.79 -12.85
C LYS A 56 4.69 2.68 -13.61
N THR A 57 4.59 1.45 -13.11
CA THR A 57 5.31 0.27 -13.58
C THR A 57 4.41 -0.76 -14.25
N ALA A 58 3.10 -0.65 -14.06
CA ALA A 58 2.10 -1.54 -14.62
C ALA A 58 1.01 -0.78 -15.41
N PRO A 59 0.33 -1.43 -16.37
CA PRO A 59 -0.72 -0.78 -17.17
C PRO A 59 -2.03 -0.54 -16.39
N VAL A 60 -2.15 -1.10 -15.19
CA VAL A 60 -3.34 -1.02 -14.33
C VAL A 60 -2.91 -0.83 -12.89
N VAL A 61 -3.79 -0.25 -12.07
CA VAL A 61 -3.66 -0.30 -10.62
C VAL A 61 -3.96 -1.75 -10.18
N PRO A 62 -3.05 -2.44 -9.47
CA PRO A 62 -3.35 -3.75 -8.91
C PRO A 62 -4.44 -3.63 -7.83
N ASP A 63 -5.18 -4.71 -7.59
CA ASP A 63 -6.13 -4.75 -6.46
C ASP A 63 -5.41 -4.99 -5.12
N MET A 64 -4.26 -5.66 -5.16
CA MET A 64 -3.50 -6.07 -3.99
C MET A 64 -2.00 -6.25 -4.30
N SER A 65 -1.18 -5.97 -3.30
CA SER A 65 0.25 -6.25 -3.28
C SER A 65 0.56 -7.34 -2.27
N VAL A 66 1.42 -8.30 -2.67
CA VAL A 66 1.84 -9.43 -1.84
C VAL A 66 3.35 -9.38 -1.65
N GLU A 67 3.79 -9.22 -0.40
CA GLU A 67 5.21 -9.30 -0.06
C GLU A 67 5.59 -10.76 0.17
N VAL A 68 6.66 -11.22 -0.51
CA VAL A 68 7.23 -12.56 -0.35
C VAL A 68 8.70 -12.47 0.08
N ASP A 69 9.25 -13.58 0.54
CA ASP A 69 10.67 -13.69 0.92
C ASP A 69 11.64 -13.55 -0.26
N ASP A 70 11.32 -14.17 -1.38
CA ASP A 70 12.06 -14.10 -2.64
C ASP A 70 11.09 -14.33 -3.82
N VAL A 71 10.96 -13.33 -4.69
CA VAL A 71 10.08 -13.38 -5.88
C VAL A 71 10.73 -14.11 -7.06
N ASP A 72 12.06 -14.21 -7.06
CA ASP A 72 12.85 -14.86 -8.12
C ASP A 72 13.14 -16.33 -7.81
N ALA A 73 12.88 -16.78 -6.58
CA ALA A 73 13.01 -18.17 -6.19
C ALA A 73 12.05 -19.06 -6.98
N VAL A 74 12.62 -20.05 -7.68
CA VAL A 74 11.91 -21.06 -8.49
C VAL A 74 11.31 -22.17 -7.63
#